data_AF-A0A959RJX4-F1
#
_entry.id   AF-A0A959RJX4-F1
#
_cell.length_a   1.000
_cell.length_b   1.000
_cell.length_c   1.000
_cell.angle_alpha   90.00
_cell.angle_beta   90.00
_cell.angle_gamma   90.00
#
_symmetry.space_group_name_H-M   'P 1'
#
loop_
_entity.id
_entity.type
_entity.pdbx_description
1 polymer ?
#
loop_
_entity_poly.entity_id
_entity_poly.type
_entity_poly.pdbx_seq_one_letter_code
_entity_poly.pdbx_strand_id
1 'polypeptide(L)'
;MPGKYFIKRTGFINASGNDLIDFINRMSTNDLRKFPENEYRKTVLTTDKGRIIDLINIINLKEHKYILTSDNYQDKVKSHLDKFIIMDDVILGIPESDYFHIVISGDFNSISEKLSDIKPELNKVYILAENEFLYMDEFKINT
;
A
#
# COMPACT_ATOMS: atom_id res chain seq x y z
N MET A 1 23.87 -10.06 3.73
CA MET A 1 23.39 -8.65 3.57
C MET A 1 22.72 -8.29 4.87
N PRO A 2 22.92 -7.09 5.44
CA PRO A 2 22.22 -6.71 6.67
C PRO A 2 20.70 -6.77 6.45
N GLY A 3 19.97 -7.33 7.41
CA GLY A 3 18.50 -7.32 7.42
C GLY A 3 18.03 -5.88 7.63
N LYS A 4 17.15 -5.39 6.75
CA LYS A 4 16.64 -4.02 6.80
C LYS A 4 15.13 -4.06 7.00
N TYR A 5 14.67 -3.34 8.01
CA TYR A 5 13.27 -3.27 8.37
C TYR A 5 12.87 -1.80 8.43
N PHE A 6 11.76 -1.42 7.79
CA PHE A 6 11.27 -0.06 7.90
C PHE A 6 9.75 0.06 7.94
N ILE A 7 9.29 1.05 8.69
CA ILE A 7 7.88 1.45 8.75
C ILE A 7 7.70 2.64 7.82
N LYS A 8 6.74 2.53 6.91
CA LYS A 8 6.40 3.59 5.96
C LYS A 8 4.94 3.97 6.14
N ARG A 9 4.66 5.28 6.17
CA ARG A 9 3.30 5.79 6.04
C ARG A 9 2.75 5.51 4.64
N THR A 10 1.50 5.10 4.57
CA THR A 10 0.83 4.80 3.30
C THR A 10 -0.56 5.40 3.38
N GLY A 11 -1.03 5.98 2.27
CA GLY A 11 -2.44 6.31 2.18
C GLY A 11 -3.26 5.03 2.02
N PHE A 12 -4.46 5.00 2.58
CA PHE A 12 -5.30 3.81 2.63
C PHE A 12 -6.69 4.11 2.06
N ILE A 13 -7.21 3.22 1.23
CA ILE A 13 -8.56 3.29 0.66
C ILE A 13 -9.24 1.94 0.86
N ASN A 14 -10.40 1.95 1.52
CA ASN A 14 -11.34 0.83 1.53
C ASN A 14 -12.01 0.74 0.17
N ALA A 15 -12.03 -0.45 -0.42
CA ALA A 15 -12.62 -0.67 -1.73
C ALA A 15 -13.53 -1.91 -1.72
N SER A 16 -14.68 -1.80 -2.38
CA SER A 16 -15.65 -2.88 -2.51
C SER A 16 -16.39 -2.81 -3.84
N GLY A 17 -17.20 -3.84 -4.11
CA GLY A 17 -17.99 -3.98 -5.33
C GLY A 17 -17.44 -5.07 -6.26
N ASN A 18 -18.35 -5.65 -7.06
CA ASN A 18 -18.04 -6.80 -7.91
C ASN A 18 -17.10 -6.46 -9.07
N ASP A 19 -17.14 -5.21 -9.53
CA ASP A 19 -16.37 -4.76 -10.69
C ASP A 19 -14.99 -4.20 -10.32
N LEU A 20 -14.63 -4.13 -9.03
CA LEU A 20 -13.42 -3.44 -8.57
C LEU A 20 -12.15 -3.91 -9.28
N ILE A 21 -11.93 -5.22 -9.37
CA ILE A 21 -10.68 -5.75 -9.93
C ILE A 21 -10.58 -5.45 -11.43
N ASP A 22 -11.68 -5.63 -12.17
CA ASP A 22 -11.74 -5.32 -13.60
C ASP A 22 -11.65 -3.81 -13.86
N PHE A 23 -12.26 -3.00 -13.01
CA PHE A 23 -12.13 -1.54 -13.03
C PHE A 23 -10.67 -1.12 -12.83
N ILE A 24 -9.99 -1.59 -11.79
CA ILE A 24 -8.57 -1.23 -11.57
C ILE A 24 -7.67 -1.80 -12.68
N ASN A 25 -8.00 -2.95 -13.26
CA ASN A 25 -7.29 -3.49 -14.40
C ASN A 25 -7.35 -2.55 -15.62
N ARG A 26 -8.48 -1.86 -15.85
CA ARG A 26 -8.61 -0.85 -16.91
C ARG A 26 -7.91 0.47 -16.60
N MET A 27 -7.79 0.81 -15.32
CA MET A 27 -7.21 2.07 -14.85
C MET A 27 -5.69 2.01 -14.59
N SER A 28 -5.09 0.83 -14.70
CA SER A 28 -3.70 0.60 -14.29
C SER A 28 -2.89 -0.19 -15.34
N THR A 29 -1.59 -0.34 -15.11
CA THR A 29 -0.67 -0.89 -16.12
C THR A 29 -0.52 -2.41 -16.08
N ASN A 30 -0.77 -3.06 -14.96
CA ASN A 30 -0.52 -4.50 -14.78
C ASN A 30 -1.81 -5.32 -14.93
N ASP A 31 -1.67 -6.57 -15.39
CA ASP A 31 -2.77 -7.51 -15.51
C ASP A 31 -3.25 -8.03 -14.15
N LEU A 32 -4.50 -7.74 -13.81
CA LEU A 32 -5.19 -8.15 -12.59
C LEU A 32 -6.30 -9.17 -12.86
N ARG A 33 -6.51 -9.62 -14.11
CA ARG A 33 -7.58 -10.59 -14.44
C ARG A 33 -7.42 -11.94 -13.73
N LYS A 34 -6.18 -12.29 -13.37
CA LYS A 34 -5.86 -13.45 -12.53
C LYS A 34 -5.34 -12.98 -11.18
N PHE A 35 -6.22 -12.43 -10.36
CA PHE A 35 -5.87 -11.94 -9.03
C PHE A 35 -6.71 -12.67 -7.97
N PRO A 36 -6.22 -13.79 -7.43
CA PRO A 36 -6.97 -14.60 -6.48
C PRO A 36 -7.13 -13.89 -5.12
N GLU A 37 -8.05 -14.40 -4.32
CA GLU A 37 -8.22 -13.97 -2.92
C GLU A 37 -6.95 -14.24 -2.10
N ASN A 38 -6.74 -13.44 -1.07
CA ASN A 38 -5.59 -13.46 -0.16
C ASN A 38 -4.24 -13.17 -0.82
N GLU A 39 -4.25 -12.53 -1.98
CA GLU A 39 -3.05 -11.97 -2.61
C GLU A 39 -3.05 -10.45 -2.56
N TYR A 40 -1.86 -9.88 -2.76
CA TYR A 40 -1.71 -8.46 -3.07
C TYR A 40 -0.93 -8.27 -4.36
N ARG A 41 -1.18 -7.16 -5.07
CA ARG A 41 -0.46 -6.80 -6.29
C ARG A 41 -0.12 -5.33 -6.35
N LYS A 42 1.04 -5.03 -6.94
CA LYS A 42 1.46 -3.68 -7.28
C LYS A 42 1.03 -3.35 -8.70
N THR A 43 0.54 -2.14 -8.93
CA THR A 43 0.24 -1.62 -10.26
C THR A 43 0.35 -0.10 -10.29
N VAL A 44 0.60 0.48 -11.46
CA VAL A 44 0.72 1.93 -11.63
C VAL A 44 -0.59 2.48 -12.15
N LEU A 45 -1.17 3.46 -11.45
CA LEU A 45 -2.29 4.24 -11.97
C LEU A 45 -1.76 5.34 -12.89
N THR A 46 -2.42 5.54 -14.02
CA THR A 46 -2.02 6.56 -15.00
C THR A 46 -3.21 7.40 -15.47
N THR A 47 -2.93 8.62 -15.93
CA THR A 47 -3.92 9.42 -16.66
C THR A 47 -4.16 8.85 -18.06
N ASP A 48 -5.20 9.32 -18.75
CA ASP A 48 -5.42 9.12 -20.19
C ASP A 48 -4.19 9.41 -21.08
N LYS A 49 -3.32 10.34 -20.66
CA LYS A 49 -2.05 10.69 -21.33
C LYS A 49 -0.83 9.88 -20.84
N GLY A 50 -1.02 8.82 -20.07
CA GLY A 50 0.06 7.97 -19.55
C GLY A 50 0.94 8.59 -18.46
N ARG A 51 0.54 9.70 -17.84
CA ARG A 51 1.26 10.26 -16.69
C ARG A 51 0.96 9.44 -15.44
N ILE A 52 1.99 9.13 -14.67
CA ILE A 52 1.87 8.40 -13.41
C ILE A 52 1.10 9.25 -12.39
N ILE A 53 0.08 8.64 -11.81
CA ILE A 53 -0.70 9.22 -10.71
C ILE A 53 -0.13 8.74 -9.40
N ASP A 54 0.02 7.42 -9.27
CA ASP A 54 0.63 6.75 -8.11
C ASP A 54 1.00 5.30 -8.43
N LEU A 55 1.91 4.72 -7.64
CA LEU A 55 2.15 3.28 -7.56
C LEU A 55 1.31 2.73 -6.40
N ILE A 56 0.24 2.00 -6.72
CA ILE A 56 -0.66 1.44 -5.72
C ILE A 56 -0.37 -0.03 -5.44
N ASN A 57 -0.73 -0.47 -4.24
CA ASN A 57 -0.84 -1.89 -3.90
C ASN A 57 -2.32 -2.20 -3.70
N ILE A 58 -2.82 -3.26 -4.31
CA ILE A 58 -4.17 -3.74 -4.09
C ILE A 58 -4.06 -4.99 -3.25
N ILE A 59 -4.81 -5.08 -2.16
CA ILE A 59 -4.95 -6.27 -1.32
C ILE A 59 -6.33 -6.83 -1.58
N ASN A 60 -6.40 -8.08 -2.06
CA ASN A 60 -7.65 -8.74 -2.40
C ASN A 60 -8.01 -9.76 -1.33
N LEU A 61 -8.74 -9.33 -0.29
CA LEU A 61 -9.33 -10.28 0.66
C LEU A 61 -10.74 -10.63 0.21
N LYS A 62 -11.25 -11.75 0.74
CA LYS A 62 -12.57 -12.26 0.42
C LYS A 62 -13.69 -11.24 0.68
N GLU A 63 -13.68 -10.63 1.86
CA GLU A 63 -14.74 -9.71 2.31
C GLU A 63 -14.39 -8.24 2.08
N HIS A 64 -13.09 -7.92 2.07
CA HIS A 64 -12.60 -6.55 2.01
C HIS A 64 -11.47 -6.43 1.00
N LYS A 65 -11.45 -5.36 0.22
CA LYS A 65 -10.34 -5.04 -0.66
C LYS A 65 -9.76 -3.70 -0.25
N TYR A 66 -8.46 -3.57 -0.34
CA TYR A 66 -7.76 -2.35 0.06
C TYR A 66 -6.87 -1.86 -1.05
N ILE A 67 -6.79 -0.55 -1.21
CA ILE A 67 -5.82 0.10 -2.09
C ILE A 67 -4.88 0.91 -1.20
N LEU A 68 -3.62 0.49 -1.14
CA LEU A 68 -2.54 1.24 -0.52
C LEU A 68 -1.95 2.19 -1.56
N THR A 69 -1.83 3.45 -1.18
CA THR A 69 -1.30 4.54 -2.00
C THR A 69 -0.04 5.10 -1.34
N SER A 70 0.67 5.96 -2.05
CA SER A 70 1.70 6.81 -1.44
C SER A 70 1.13 7.60 -0.26
N ASP A 71 1.98 7.98 0.70
CA ASP A 71 1.56 8.74 1.87
C ASP A 71 0.83 10.04 1.47
N ASN A 72 -0.34 10.30 2.07
CA ASN A 72 -1.22 11.43 1.76
C ASN A 72 -1.73 11.52 0.30
N TYR A 73 -1.69 10.43 -0.46
CA TYR A 73 -2.20 10.40 -1.84
C TYR A 73 -3.60 9.76 -1.97
N GLN A 74 -4.17 9.24 -0.88
CA GLN A 74 -5.45 8.54 -0.90
C GLN A 74 -6.60 9.39 -1.48
N ASP A 75 -6.69 10.67 -1.13
CA ASP A 75 -7.74 11.55 -1.64
C ASP A 75 -7.57 11.86 -3.12
N LYS A 76 -6.33 12.04 -3.57
CA LYS A 76 -6.00 12.29 -4.98
C LYS A 76 -6.29 11.06 -5.83
N VAL A 77 -5.91 9.87 -5.36
CA VAL A 77 -6.17 8.60 -6.03
C VAL A 77 -7.66 8.33 -6.07
N LYS A 78 -8.38 8.45 -4.94
CA LYS A 78 -9.84 8.30 -4.89
C LYS A 78 -10.54 9.26 -5.84
N SER A 79 -10.21 10.56 -5.77
CA SER A 79 -10.79 11.58 -6.65
C SER A 79 -10.49 11.33 -8.13
N HIS A 80 -9.38 10.68 -8.45
CA HIS A 80 -9.10 10.28 -9.81
C HIS A 80 -9.99 9.10 -10.25
N LEU A 81 -10.06 8.04 -9.45
CA LEU A 81 -10.83 6.85 -9.76
C LEU A 81 -12.34 7.13 -9.82
N ASP A 82 -12.87 7.93 -8.89
CA ASP A 82 -14.30 8.30 -8.83
C ASP A 82 -14.82 8.90 -10.15
N LYS A 83 -13.96 9.58 -10.93
CA LYS A 83 -14.34 10.15 -12.24
C LYS A 83 -14.74 9.11 -13.28
N PHE A 84 -14.27 7.88 -13.11
CA PHE A 84 -14.47 6.78 -14.05
C PHE A 84 -15.46 5.74 -13.54
N ILE A 85 -15.88 5.82 -12.27
CA ILE A 85 -16.94 4.99 -11.71
C ILE A 85 -18.28 5.61 -12.12
N ILE A 86 -18.84 5.11 -13.23
CA ILE A 86 -20.13 5.59 -13.77
C ILE A 86 -21.21 4.52 -13.61
N MET A 87 -20.97 3.31 -14.13
CA MET A 87 -21.89 2.18 -14.06
C MET A 87 -21.31 0.96 -13.34
N ASP A 88 -20.01 1.00 -13.03
CA ASP A 88 -19.32 -0.08 -12.35
C ASP A 88 -19.77 -0.16 -10.89
N ASP A 89 -20.02 -1.36 -10.38
CA ASP A 89 -20.22 -1.64 -8.95
C ASP A 89 -18.86 -1.52 -8.24
N VAL A 90 -18.50 -0.28 -7.90
CA VAL A 90 -17.27 0.08 -7.20
C VAL A 90 -17.57 1.16 -6.17
N ILE A 91 -17.18 0.93 -4.92
CA ILE A 91 -17.28 1.90 -3.83
C ILE A 91 -15.90 2.08 -3.22
N LEU A 92 -15.48 3.34 -3.11
CA LEU A 92 -14.21 3.73 -2.49
C LEU A 92 -14.48 4.60 -1.26
N GLY A 93 -13.78 4.32 -0.16
CA GLY A 93 -13.90 5.07 1.10
C GLY A 93 -12.53 5.32 1.73
N ILE A 94 -12.37 6.50 2.31
CA ILE A 94 -11.21 6.80 3.16
C ILE A 94 -11.55 6.34 4.58
N PRO A 95 -10.80 5.41 5.18
CA PRO A 95 -11.05 5.00 6.56
C PRO A 95 -10.73 6.14 7.54
N GLU A 96 -11.38 6.14 8.70
CA GLU A 96 -11.15 7.13 9.77
C GLU A 96 -9.87 6.85 10.57
N SER A 97 -9.38 5.61 10.54
CA SER A 97 -8.18 5.19 11.27
C SER A 97 -6.92 5.48 10.45
N ASP A 98 -5.83 5.80 11.15
CA ASP A 98 -4.49 5.81 10.56
C ASP A 98 -3.97 4.38 10.38
N TYR A 99 -3.20 4.16 9.31
CA TYR A 99 -2.57 2.89 9.02
C TYR A 99 -1.07 3.08 8.76
N PHE A 100 -0.29 2.06 9.11
CA PHE A 100 1.13 1.99 8.78
C PHE A 100 1.44 0.65 8.13
N HIS A 101 2.41 0.66 7.21
CA HIS A 101 2.90 -0.55 6.57
C HIS A 101 4.32 -0.82 7.06
N ILE A 102 4.54 -2.02 7.59
CA ILE A 102 5.88 -2.50 7.98
C ILE A 102 6.42 -3.37 6.84
N VAL A 103 7.57 -2.99 6.30
CA VAL A 103 8.30 -3.79 5.32
C VAL A 103 9.48 -4.46 6.02
N ILE A 104 9.53 -5.78 5.88
CA ILE A 104 10.53 -6.63 6.50
C ILE A 104 11.36 -7.28 5.40
N SER A 105 12.66 -6.98 5.34
CA SER A 105 13.59 -7.58 4.39
C SER A 105 14.69 -8.32 5.16
N GLY A 106 14.55 -9.64 5.27
CA GLY A 106 15.44 -10.51 6.03
C GLY A 106 14.73 -11.78 6.49
N ASP A 107 15.35 -12.50 7.43
CA ASP A 107 14.64 -13.53 8.18
C ASP A 107 13.69 -12.85 9.18
N PHE A 108 12.41 -13.21 9.15
CA PHE A 108 11.43 -12.69 10.10
C PHE A 108 11.55 -13.38 11.46
N ASN A 109 11.94 -14.65 11.47
CA ASN A 109 12.01 -15.45 12.70
C ASN A 109 13.12 -14.97 13.63
N SER A 110 14.18 -14.35 13.11
CA SER A 110 15.28 -13.80 13.91
C SER A 110 14.88 -12.57 14.75
N ILE A 111 13.78 -11.89 14.39
CA ILE A 111 13.40 -10.60 14.99
C ILE A 111 11.98 -10.55 15.57
N SER A 112 11.16 -11.58 15.37
CA SER A 112 9.72 -11.55 15.67
C SER A 112 9.41 -11.21 17.14
N GLU A 113 10.15 -11.80 18.09
CA GLU A 113 9.98 -11.54 19.53
C GLU A 113 10.36 -10.10 19.91
N LYS A 114 11.33 -9.49 19.21
CA LYS A 114 11.88 -8.17 19.53
C LYS A 114 11.02 -7.03 18.97
N LEU A 115 10.24 -7.27 17.92
CA LEU A 115 9.41 -6.24 17.28
C LEU A 115 8.29 -5.73 18.20
N SER A 116 7.75 -6.61 19.05
CA SER A 116 6.59 -6.30 19.92
C SER A 116 6.87 -5.19 20.93
N ASP A 117 8.12 -5.04 21.37
CA ASP A 117 8.51 -4.11 22.43
C ASP A 117 9.02 -2.76 21.92
N ILE A 118 9.21 -2.62 20.60
CA ILE A 118 9.84 -1.44 20.03
C ILE A 118 8.76 -0.39 19.71
N LYS A 119 9.00 0.84 20.19
CA LYS A 119 8.26 2.04 19.78
C LYS A 119 9.18 2.86 18.87
N PRO A 120 9.15 2.62 17.54
CA PRO A 120 10.06 3.27 16.63
C PRO A 120 9.72 4.76 16.47
N GLU A 121 10.74 5.60 16.54
CA GLU A 121 10.66 7.04 16.33
C GLU A 121 11.24 7.43 14.96
N LEU A 122 10.77 8.56 14.42
CA LEU A 122 11.31 9.13 13.19
C LEU A 122 12.81 9.40 13.33
N ASN A 123 13.57 9.07 12.28
CA ASN A 123 15.02 9.29 12.21
C ASN A 123 15.84 8.57 13.30
N LYS A 124 15.29 7.56 13.97
CA LYS A 124 16.01 6.66 14.87
C LYS A 124 16.25 5.30 14.21
N VAL A 125 17.38 4.68 14.58
CA VAL A 125 17.75 3.32 14.16
C VAL A 125 17.87 2.45 15.40
N TYR A 126 17.23 1.29 15.35
CA TYR A 126 17.20 0.30 16.43
C TYR A 126 17.92 -0.96 15.96
N ILE A 127 18.96 -1.37 16.69
CA ILE A 127 19.73 -2.58 16.36
C ILE A 127 19.00 -3.79 16.97
N LEU A 128 18.59 -4.74 16.12
CA LEU A 128 17.86 -5.93 16.53
C LEU A 128 18.80 -7.12 16.76
N ALA A 129 19.85 -7.24 15.94
CA ALA A 129 20.88 -8.27 16.03
C ALA A 129 22.16 -7.84 15.30
N GLU A 130 23.16 -8.72 15.22
CA GLU A 130 24.37 -8.50 14.42
C GLU A 130 23.98 -8.29 12.94
N ASN A 131 24.10 -7.06 12.46
CA ASN A 131 23.71 -6.61 11.11
C ASN A 131 22.19 -6.53 10.82
N GLU A 132 21.33 -6.50 11.83
CA GLU A 132 19.88 -6.29 11.65
C GLU A 132 19.43 -4.99 12.31
N PHE A 133 18.72 -4.13 11.57
CA PHE A 133 18.26 -2.85 12.11
C PHE A 133 16.90 -2.41 11.58
N LEU A 134 16.13 -1.79 12.47
CA LEU A 134 14.82 -1.20 12.22
C LEU A 134 14.93 0.32 12.22
N TYR A 135 14.24 0.98 11.30
CA TYR A 135 14.06 2.44 11.30
C TYR A 135 12.67 2.81 10.78
N MET A 136 12.20 4.01 11.07
CA MET A 136 10.96 4.53 10.49
C MET A 136 11.29 5.61 9.46
N ASP A 137 10.69 5.52 8.28
CA ASP A 137 10.93 6.44 7.17
C ASP A 137 9.63 7.11 6.73
N GLU A 138 9.69 8.43 6.61
CA GLU A 138 8.64 9.30 6.06
C GLU A 138 9.09 9.95 4.74
N PHE A 139 10.00 9.32 3.99
CA PHE A 139 10.48 9.87 2.74
C PHE A 139 9.33 10.23 1.79
N LYS A 140 9.21 11.54 1.54
CA LYS A 140 8.30 12.15 0.58
C LYS A 140 9.13 12.73 -0.56
N ILE A 141 8.78 12.39 -1.80
CA ILE A 141 9.29 13.10 -2.96
C ILE A 141 8.50 14.41 -3.03
N ASN A 142 9.11 15.52 -2.63
CA ASN A 142 8.51 16.84 -2.83
C ASN A 142 8.59 17.16 -4.32
N THR A 143 7.46 17.13 -5.01
CA THR A 143 7.31 17.66 -6.38
C THR A 143 6.62 19.00 -6.37
#